data_AF-A0A2U1RLH8-F1
#
_entry.id   AF-A0A2U1RLH8-F1
#
_cell.length_a   1.000
_cell.length_b   1.000
_cell.length_c   1.000
_cell.angle_alpha   90.00
_cell.angle_beta   90.00
_cell.angle_gamma   90.00
#
_symmetry.space_group_name_H-M   'P 1'
#
loop_
_entity.id
_entity.type
_entity.pdbx_description
1 polymer ?
#
loop_
_entity_poly.entity_id
_entity_poly.type
_entity_poly.pdbx_seq_one_letter_code
_entity_poly.pdbx_strand_id
1 'polypeptide(L)'
;MKFLKKIFSKQQMGDTQEDQQGGDTSDESTEATGTPQVQGVLILTRHHLNDSWGLLEQITALQRSKGYRIAVNMISKAAVSERFDDDTYLHEKIRKEFAKLGGDDLIARTKVFPCQASGGNSGVYCIIFNRPQP
;
A
#
# COMPACT_ATOMS: atom_id res chain seq x y z
N MET A 1 -5.57 32.00 21.18
CA MET A 1 -6.99 32.02 20.74
C MET A 1 -7.63 30.71 21.22
N LYS A 2 -8.26 30.66 22.41
CA LYS A 2 -9.74 30.67 22.65
C LYS A 2 -10.49 29.71 21.72
N PHE A 3 -10.56 28.41 22.02
CA PHE A 3 -11.63 27.72 22.77
C PHE A 3 -13.07 28.15 22.40
N LEU A 4 -13.71 27.36 21.51
CA LEU A 4 -15.16 27.26 21.39
C LEU A 4 -15.57 25.78 21.35
N LYS A 5 -15.70 25.23 22.57
CA LYS A 5 -16.44 24.01 22.89
C LYS A 5 -17.57 24.48 23.79
N LYS A 6 -18.83 24.39 23.34
CA LYS A 6 -20.11 24.68 24.05
C LYS A 6 -21.19 24.92 22.97
N ILE A 7 -22.45 24.44 22.94
CA ILE A 7 -23.43 23.78 23.84
C ILE A 7 -24.59 23.36 22.87
N PHE A 8 -25.37 22.28 22.97
CA PHE A 8 -26.52 21.99 23.85
C PHE A 8 -27.12 20.66 23.34
N SER A 9 -27.20 19.61 24.17
CA SER A 9 -28.37 19.28 24.98
C SER A 9 -29.70 19.39 24.24
N LYS A 10 -30.17 18.26 23.72
CA LYS A 10 -31.61 17.97 23.66
C LYS A 10 -31.82 16.51 24.08
N GLN A 11 -31.93 16.35 25.39
CA GLN A 11 -32.53 15.20 26.03
C GLN A 11 -34.04 15.44 25.95
N GLN A 12 -34.76 14.60 25.21
CA GLN A 12 -36.21 14.57 25.26
C GLN A 12 -36.62 13.11 25.44
N MET A 13 -36.94 12.78 26.70
CA MET A 13 -37.70 11.60 27.12
C MET A 13 -39.09 11.67 26.47
N GLY A 14 -39.54 10.55 25.92
CA GLY A 14 -40.88 10.33 25.41
C GLY A 14 -41.12 8.82 25.31
N ASP A 15 -42.08 8.37 26.10
CA ASP A 15 -42.44 6.99 26.44
C ASP A 15 -43.24 6.26 25.34
N THR A 16 -43.38 4.93 25.48
CA THR A 16 -44.44 4.05 24.91
C THR A 16 -44.25 3.36 23.53
N GLN A 17 -43.81 2.08 23.60
CA GLN A 17 -44.52 0.83 23.21
C GLN A 17 -44.91 0.47 21.75
N GLU A 18 -44.52 -0.77 21.41
CA GLU A 18 -45.09 -1.80 20.50
C GLU A 18 -45.00 -1.76 18.96
N ASP A 19 -44.39 -2.85 18.47
CA ASP A 19 -44.64 -3.66 17.27
C ASP A 19 -44.76 -3.03 15.87
N GLN A 20 -43.78 -3.36 15.02
CA GLN A 20 -44.03 -4.16 13.80
C GLN A 20 -42.73 -4.56 13.08
N GLN A 21 -42.44 -5.86 13.15
CA GLN A 21 -42.26 -6.77 12.00
C GLN A 21 -41.76 -6.16 10.67
N GLY A 22 -40.62 -6.67 10.20
CA GLY A 22 -40.35 -6.79 8.76
C GLY A 22 -38.95 -6.40 8.34
N GLY A 23 -38.25 -7.37 7.76
CA GLY A 23 -37.15 -7.10 6.85
C GLY A 23 -35.88 -7.84 7.20
N ASP A 24 -35.69 -8.98 6.53
CA ASP A 24 -34.37 -9.52 6.22
C ASP A 24 -33.36 -8.40 5.99
N THR A 25 -32.36 -8.34 6.84
CA THR A 25 -31.02 -8.04 6.36
C THR A 25 -30.13 -8.99 7.11
N SER A 26 -30.12 -10.23 6.62
CA SER A 26 -28.94 -11.07 6.77
C SER A 26 -27.76 -10.18 6.48
N ASP A 27 -26.90 -10.06 7.48
CA ASP A 27 -25.63 -9.38 7.47
C ASP A 27 -24.80 -9.97 6.33
N GLU A 28 -25.07 -9.51 5.11
CA GLU A 28 -24.18 -9.63 3.98
C GLU A 28 -23.07 -8.64 4.27
N SER A 29 -22.21 -9.03 5.22
CA SER A 29 -20.85 -8.59 5.31
C SER A 29 -20.27 -8.74 3.90
N THR A 30 -20.31 -7.66 3.14
CA THR A 30 -19.66 -7.53 1.85
C THR A 30 -18.16 -7.50 2.12
N GLU A 31 -17.60 -8.65 2.52
CA GLU A 31 -16.17 -8.91 2.57
C GLU A 31 -15.65 -9.07 1.13
N ALA A 32 -15.68 -7.98 0.37
CA ALA A 32 -15.09 -7.90 -0.95
C ALA A 32 -14.45 -6.52 -1.12
N THR A 33 -13.36 -6.29 -0.39
CA THR A 33 -12.29 -5.33 -0.74
C THR A 33 -11.19 -5.43 0.32
N GLY A 34 -10.50 -6.57 0.36
CA GLY A 34 -9.31 -6.71 1.19
C GLY A 34 -8.32 -5.57 0.90
N THR A 35 -7.86 -4.88 1.94
CA THR A 35 -6.91 -3.77 1.79
C THR A 35 -5.69 -4.23 0.97
N PRO A 36 -5.27 -3.49 -0.08
CA PRO A 36 -4.14 -3.90 -0.91
C PRO A 36 -2.91 -4.22 -0.06
N GLN A 37 -2.29 -5.36 -0.34
CA GLN A 37 -1.13 -5.86 0.39
C GLN A 37 0.11 -5.75 -0.48
N VAL A 38 1.20 -5.20 0.08
CA VAL A 38 2.50 -5.14 -0.58
C VAL A 38 3.17 -6.52 -0.49
N GLN A 39 3.50 -7.09 -1.65
CA GLN A 39 4.19 -8.38 -1.78
C GLN A 39 5.63 -8.23 -2.25
N GLY A 40 5.96 -7.14 -2.93
CA GLY A 40 7.30 -6.92 -3.45
C GLY A 40 7.73 -5.45 -3.39
N VAL A 41 9.01 -5.22 -3.12
CA VAL A 41 9.66 -3.92 -3.24
C VAL A 41 10.94 -4.07 -4.05
N LEU A 42 11.05 -3.32 -5.15
CA LEU A 42 12.28 -3.17 -5.92
C LEU A 42 12.81 -1.77 -5.72
N ILE A 43 14.08 -1.62 -5.35
CA ILE A 43 14.77 -0.33 -5.27
C ILE A 43 15.83 -0.28 -6.37
N LEU A 44 15.78 0.77 -7.18
CA LEU A 44 16.74 1.04 -8.25
C LEU A 44 17.35 2.41 -8.04
N THR A 45 18.68 2.47 -7.97
CA THR A 45 19.40 3.73 -7.68
C THR A 45 20.60 3.89 -8.60
N ARG A 46 21.05 5.14 -8.81
CA ARG A 46 22.22 5.43 -9.67
C ARG A 46 23.52 4.86 -9.12
N HIS A 47 23.66 4.84 -7.79
CA HIS A 47 24.83 4.31 -7.11
C HIS A 47 24.43 3.20 -6.13
N HIS A 48 25.41 2.43 -5.67
CA HIS A 48 25.17 1.45 -4.62
C HIS A 48 24.62 2.14 -3.36
N LEU A 49 23.64 1.49 -2.74
CA LEU A 49 23.10 1.91 -1.44
C LEU A 49 24.04 1.45 -0.34
N ASN A 50 24.49 2.39 0.49
CA ASN A 50 25.23 2.07 1.72
C ASN A 50 24.32 1.43 2.77
N ASP A 51 23.04 1.81 2.77
CA ASP A 51 22.01 1.27 3.64
C ASP A 51 20.71 1.03 2.85
N SER A 52 20.63 -0.12 2.18
CA SER A 52 19.41 -0.51 1.46
C SER A 52 18.28 -0.93 2.41
N TRP A 53 18.62 -1.35 3.64
CA TRP A 53 17.65 -1.81 4.62
C TRP A 53 16.88 -0.65 5.24
N GLY A 54 17.57 0.40 5.67
CA GLY A 54 16.92 1.62 6.20
C GLY A 54 15.99 2.26 5.18
N LEU A 55 16.38 2.29 3.90
CA LEU A 55 15.48 2.77 2.84
C LEU A 55 14.25 1.86 2.67
N LEU A 56 14.42 0.54 2.72
CA LEU A 56 13.30 -0.41 2.69
C LEU A 56 12.35 -0.22 3.87
N GLU A 57 12.87 0.00 5.08
CA GLU A 57 12.07 0.27 6.28
C GLU A 57 11.25 1.56 6.11
N GLN A 58 11.85 2.63 5.59
CA GLN A 58 11.15 3.88 5.29
C GLN A 58 10.03 3.68 4.26
N ILE A 59 10.33 2.95 3.18
CA ILE A 59 9.34 2.61 2.14
C ILE A 59 8.18 1.80 2.75
N THR A 60 8.50 0.83 3.60
CA THR A 60 7.51 -0.04 4.26
C THR A 60 6.64 0.74 5.26
N ALA A 61 7.25 1.62 6.06
CA ALA A 61 6.56 2.51 6.97
C ALA A 61 5.61 3.45 6.21
N LEU A 62 6.06 3.99 5.07
CA LEU A 62 5.24 4.81 4.19
C LEU A 62 4.05 4.03 3.59
N GLN A 63 4.24 2.76 3.19
CA GLN A 63 3.11 1.97 2.70
C GLN A 63 2.10 1.65 3.82
N ARG A 64 2.59 1.36 5.04
CA ARG A 64 1.73 1.16 6.21
C ARG A 64 0.95 2.43 6.57
N SER A 65 1.57 3.60 6.51
CA SER A 65 0.89 4.87 6.79
C SER A 65 -0.18 5.22 5.76
N LYS A 66 -0.08 4.67 4.54
CA LYS A 66 -1.14 4.73 3.50
C LYS A 66 -2.27 3.70 3.71
N GLY A 67 -2.19 2.90 4.77
CA GLY A 67 -3.15 1.86 5.09
C GLY A 67 -2.87 0.51 4.44
N TYR A 68 -1.78 0.36 3.67
CA TYR A 68 -1.47 -0.92 3.03
C TYR A 68 -0.94 -1.94 4.03
N ARG A 69 -1.35 -3.20 3.83
CA ARG A 69 -0.79 -4.33 4.57
C ARG A 69 0.56 -4.71 3.95
N ILE A 70 1.47 -5.25 4.75
CA ILE A 70 2.76 -5.77 4.27
C ILE A 70 2.73 -7.28 4.39
N ALA A 71 3.02 -7.99 3.31
CA ALA A 71 3.08 -9.45 3.34
C ALA A 71 4.20 -9.93 4.26
N VAL A 72 3.94 -10.97 5.06
CA VAL A 72 4.95 -11.58 5.94
C VAL A 72 6.14 -12.12 5.13
N ASN A 73 5.86 -12.60 3.93
CA ASN A 73 6.83 -13.12 2.96
C ASN A 73 7.14 -12.11 1.84
N MET A 74 7.09 -10.80 2.14
CA MET A 74 7.41 -9.76 1.16
C MET A 74 8.83 -9.96 0.60
N ILE A 75 8.96 -9.92 -0.72
CA ILE A 75 10.24 -10.00 -1.42
C ILE A 75 10.81 -8.59 -1.56
N SER A 76 12.06 -8.37 -1.17
CA SER A 76 12.75 -7.10 -1.41
C SER A 76 14.01 -7.30 -2.24
N LYS A 77 14.25 -6.39 -3.18
CA LYS A 77 15.43 -6.36 -4.03
C LYS A 77 15.93 -4.92 -4.17
N ALA A 78 17.25 -4.76 -4.18
CA ALA A 78 17.90 -3.49 -4.50
C ALA A 78 18.94 -3.73 -5.60
N ALA A 79 19.01 -2.82 -6.58
CA ALA A 79 20.01 -2.87 -7.64
C ALA A 79 20.42 -1.47 -8.09
N VAL A 80 21.58 -1.41 -8.74
CA VAL A 80 22.09 -0.20 -9.37
C VAL A 80 21.64 -0.18 -10.83
N SER A 81 21.14 0.97 -11.28
CA SER A 81 20.80 1.21 -12.68
C SER A 81 20.74 2.71 -12.95
N GLU A 82 21.11 3.11 -14.17
CA GLU A 82 20.85 4.45 -14.70
C GLU A 82 19.59 4.50 -15.57
N ARG A 83 19.02 3.32 -15.90
CA ARG A 83 17.87 3.17 -16.80
C ARG A 83 16.54 3.07 -16.06
N PHE A 84 16.40 3.70 -14.90
CA PHE A 84 15.13 3.70 -14.17
C PHE A 84 14.06 4.62 -14.77
N ASP A 85 14.41 5.39 -15.81
CA ASP A 85 13.48 6.20 -16.60
C ASP A 85 12.91 5.42 -17.81
N ASP A 86 13.41 4.20 -18.05
CA ASP A 86 13.03 3.35 -19.18
C ASP A 86 12.04 2.28 -18.70
N ASP A 87 10.76 2.48 -19.03
CA ASP A 87 9.67 1.59 -18.66
C ASP A 87 9.88 0.16 -19.18
N THR A 88 10.49 -0.02 -20.35
CA THR A 88 10.75 -1.36 -20.90
C THR A 88 11.77 -2.08 -20.04
N TYR A 89 12.86 -1.39 -19.69
CA TYR A 89 13.86 -1.91 -18.77
C TYR A 89 13.26 -2.23 -17.39
N LEU A 90 12.45 -1.32 -16.83
CA LEU A 90 11.78 -1.52 -15.55
C LEU A 90 10.89 -2.77 -15.57
N HIS A 91 10.05 -2.93 -16.60
CA HIS A 91 9.14 -4.06 -16.71
C HIS A 91 9.89 -5.39 -16.82
N GLU A 92 10.95 -5.45 -17.64
CA GLU A 92 11.79 -6.65 -17.74
C GLU A 92 12.46 -6.97 -16.40
N LYS A 93 12.98 -5.94 -15.72
CA LYS A 93 13.63 -6.09 -14.41
C LYS A 93 12.66 -6.61 -13.36
N ILE A 94 11.45 -6.04 -13.28
CA ILE A 94 10.38 -6.48 -12.38
C ILE A 94 10.00 -7.93 -12.67
N ARG A 95 9.73 -8.28 -13.93
CA ARG A 95 9.37 -9.66 -14.33
C ARG A 95 10.45 -10.66 -13.95
N LYS A 96 11.72 -10.31 -14.16
CA LYS A 96 12.86 -11.17 -13.83
C LYS A 96 13.02 -11.38 -12.32
N GLU A 97 13.07 -10.29 -11.56
CA GLU A 97 13.38 -10.34 -10.12
C GLU A 97 12.20 -10.88 -9.28
N PHE A 98 10.97 -10.69 -9.77
CA PHE A 98 9.73 -11.06 -9.07
C PHE A 98 8.93 -12.15 -9.79
N ALA A 99 9.58 -12.94 -10.65
CA ALA A 99 8.96 -14.08 -11.34
C ALA A 99 8.21 -15.02 -10.37
N LYS A 100 8.68 -15.13 -9.12
CA LYS A 100 8.05 -15.94 -8.07
C LYS A 100 6.68 -15.42 -7.61
N LEU A 101 6.40 -14.13 -7.74
CA LEU A 101 5.07 -13.57 -7.45
C LEU A 101 4.08 -13.92 -8.58
N GLY A 102 4.59 -14.15 -9.78
CA GLY A 102 3.88 -14.69 -10.94
C GLY A 102 2.74 -13.80 -11.49
N GLY A 103 2.19 -14.24 -12.62
CA GLY A 103 1.01 -13.65 -13.25
C GLY A 103 1.35 -12.65 -14.36
N ASP A 104 0.52 -12.68 -15.40
CA ASP A 104 0.63 -11.78 -16.56
C ASP A 104 0.36 -10.32 -16.15
N ASP A 105 -0.33 -10.13 -15.03
CA ASP A 105 -0.72 -8.85 -14.45
C ASP A 105 0.33 -8.24 -13.52
N LEU A 106 1.52 -8.85 -13.38
CA LEU A 106 2.59 -8.39 -12.47
C LEU A 106 2.94 -6.90 -12.67
N ILE A 107 2.98 -6.44 -13.92
CA ILE A 107 3.26 -5.04 -14.23
C ILE A 107 2.07 -4.15 -13.87
N ALA A 108 0.83 -4.58 -14.15
CA ALA A 108 -0.37 -3.81 -13.84
C ALA A 108 -0.58 -3.57 -12.34
N ARG A 109 -0.09 -4.49 -11.49
CA ARG A 109 -0.09 -4.33 -10.01
C ARG A 109 1.13 -3.61 -9.45
N THR A 110 2.04 -3.14 -10.30
CA THR A 110 3.25 -2.45 -9.85
C THR A 110 3.04 -0.93 -9.90
N LYS A 111 3.46 -0.23 -8.85
CA LYS A 111 3.51 1.23 -8.82
C LYS A 111 4.96 1.69 -8.64
N VAL A 112 5.39 2.63 -9.47
CA VAL A 112 6.76 3.19 -9.45
C VAL A 112 6.71 4.57 -8.79
N PHE A 113 7.70 4.85 -7.94
CA PHE A 113 7.82 6.10 -7.21
C PHE A 113 9.28 6.56 -7.19
N PRO A 114 9.56 7.87 -7.25
CA PRO A 114 10.91 8.37 -7.05
C PRO A 114 11.38 8.15 -5.60
N CYS A 115 12.68 7.94 -5.40
CA CYS A 115 13.31 7.99 -4.08
C CYS A 115 14.63 8.75 -4.10
N GLN A 116 14.98 9.25 -2.92
CA GLN A 116 16.27 9.80 -2.61
C GLN A 116 16.80 9.09 -1.36
N ALA A 117 17.95 8.45 -1.48
CA ALA A 117 18.65 7.77 -0.41
C ALA A 117 19.73 8.69 0.19
N SER A 118 20.32 8.24 1.31
CA SER A 118 21.43 8.92 1.97
C SER A 118 22.58 9.26 1.00
N GLY A 119 23.23 10.39 1.20
CA GLY A 119 24.37 10.82 0.36
C GLY A 119 23.96 11.38 -1.01
N GLY A 120 22.68 11.72 -1.21
CA GLY A 120 22.19 12.32 -2.45
C GLY A 120 21.95 11.31 -3.58
N ASN A 121 22.04 10.01 -3.30
CA ASN A 121 21.79 8.97 -4.29
C ASN A 121 20.29 8.94 -4.66
N SER A 122 19.99 9.13 -5.93
CA SER A 122 18.62 9.20 -6.45
C SER A 122 18.25 7.95 -7.24
N GLY A 123 16.95 7.67 -7.31
CA GLY A 123 16.43 6.63 -8.19
C GLY A 123 14.93 6.46 -8.03
N VAL A 124 14.46 5.23 -8.18
CA VAL A 124 13.05 4.85 -8.04
C VAL A 124 12.89 3.62 -7.16
N TYR A 125 11.73 3.49 -6.53
CA TYR A 125 11.29 2.23 -5.96
C TYR A 125 9.96 1.80 -6.57
N CYS A 126 9.81 0.50 -6.78
CA CYS A 126 8.60 -0.12 -7.30
C CYS A 126 7.93 -0.91 -6.18
N ILE A 127 6.63 -0.71 -5.99
CA ILE A 127 5.78 -1.46 -5.07
C ILE A 127 4.91 -2.42 -5.87
N ILE A 128 5.01 -3.71 -5.57
CA ILE A 128 4.23 -4.76 -6.20
C ILE A 128 3.16 -5.20 -5.21
N PHE A 129 1.90 -4.94 -5.54
CA PHE A 129 0.76 -5.33 -4.72
C PHE A 129 0.35 -6.78 -4.95
N ASN A 130 -0.48 -7.35 -4.08
CA ASN A 130 -1.10 -8.65 -4.29
C ASN A 130 -2.10 -8.64 -5.46
N ARG A 131 -2.63 -9.81 -5.79
CA ARG A 131 -3.79 -9.93 -6.68
C ARG A 131 -5.00 -9.29 -6.02
N PRO A 132 -5.74 -8.40 -6.72
CA PRO A 132 -7.07 -8.05 -6.28
C PRO A 132 -7.84 -9.36 -6.20
N GLN A 133 -8.38 -9.66 -5.02
CA GLN A 133 -9.24 -10.82 -4.88
C GLN A 133 -10.55 -10.51 -5.62
N PRO A 134 -11.06 -11.45 -6.43
CA PRO A 134 -12.36 -11.31 -7.07
C PRO A 134 -13.48 -11.24 -6.02
#